data_AF-A0AA35SH97-F1
#
_entry.id   AF-A0AA35SH97-F1
#
_cell.length_a   1.000
_cell.length_b   1.000
_cell.length_c   1.000
_cell.angle_alpha   90.00
_cell.angle_beta   90.00
_cell.angle_gamma   90.00
#
_symmetry.space_group_name_H-M   'P 1'
#
loop_
_entity.id
_entity.type
_entity.pdbx_description
1 polymer ?
#
loop_
_entity_poly.entity_id
_entity_poly.type
_entity_poly.pdbx_seq_one_letter_code
_entity_poly.pdbx_strand_id
1 'polypeptide(L)'
;MYADAVWDRVGTESDELSFNVGDVVEILDMSDDTWWQGNVQEKSGWFPSSFVRLRVAQDEEDEVYSVPPDAVQMVGATLPRISTMPAGDPAYATYSRSSHSNRRMTIRRKDSCPSLPRKLTPTEVRSKVVEEIINTERDYVKHLEDIIEGFLKKCRLNSKLFDRESVETIFSNLESLYEFQLDFLHQLEARVSPHHMEDSQIGEVFVACRRGFEVYSEYCNNHPHAVNEMCVLQKKEQYAFFFESCRLLRNLQNIPLEGFLLLPVQKICKYPLQLSELLKYTSEDHPDRAGVEAAVEAMRLVATHINEGKRRLENIGRIGKWQEGIDGWKGPDIVETSTEMIHSSELHKISKGHSQERHFFLFDNQLIYCKKEAIGGRLSYKGRLSMDKCQIIDLPDGQETHNGLPVRHAWKMDNKTKGKDYIIFSKSPEVKSKWMDAFRREKERVAQDKASGFSVSLKMKRAAAALCSSTTAAVSAAKRRKSFNKKQVLRVTALSESVDSGIRTKIEASPARERKGKFSIFF
;
A
#
# COMPACT_ATOMS: atom_id res chain seq x y z
N MET A 1 -12.36 -14.43 -18.14
CA MET A 1 -11.63 -15.19 -17.11
C MET A 1 -11.65 -14.37 -15.83
N TYR A 2 -11.89 -14.94 -14.65
CA TYR A 2 -12.04 -14.15 -13.42
C TYR A 2 -10.88 -14.32 -12.42
N ALA A 3 -10.59 -13.24 -11.69
CA ALA A 3 -9.62 -13.22 -10.60
C ALA A 3 -10.18 -12.47 -9.39
N ASP A 4 -9.75 -12.84 -8.18
CA ASP A 4 -10.09 -12.15 -6.95
C ASP A 4 -8.96 -11.19 -6.56
N ALA A 5 -9.28 -9.93 -6.26
CA ALA A 5 -8.30 -8.96 -5.78
C ALA A 5 -7.73 -9.36 -4.41
N VAL A 6 -6.40 -9.54 -4.33
CA VAL A 6 -5.66 -9.87 -3.09
C VAL A 6 -5.18 -8.62 -2.34
N TRP A 7 -5.09 -7.48 -3.02
CA TRP A 7 -4.60 -6.22 -2.46
C TRP A 7 -5.49 -5.06 -2.87
N ASP A 8 -5.69 -4.12 -1.95
CA ASP A 8 -6.26 -2.81 -2.30
C ASP A 8 -5.31 -2.13 -3.27
N ARG A 9 -5.87 -1.66 -4.38
CA ARG A 9 -5.15 -0.86 -5.36
C ARG A 9 -5.88 0.44 -5.60
N VAL A 10 -5.14 1.53 -5.40
CA VAL A 10 -5.52 2.85 -5.89
C VAL A 10 -4.67 3.12 -7.11
N GLY A 11 -5.30 3.15 -8.27
CA GLY A 11 -4.68 3.58 -9.52
C GLY A 11 -4.17 5.01 -9.36
N THR A 12 -2.90 5.20 -9.69
CA THR A 12 -2.22 6.49 -9.66
C THR A 12 -2.33 7.24 -10.99
N GLU A 13 -2.51 6.52 -12.10
CA GLU A 13 -2.69 7.04 -13.45
C GLU A 13 -4.11 6.79 -13.99
N SER A 14 -4.51 7.51 -15.04
CA SER A 14 -5.90 7.49 -15.55
C SER A 14 -6.30 6.18 -16.24
N ASP A 15 -5.33 5.38 -16.65
CA ASP A 15 -5.46 4.09 -17.31
C ASP A 15 -5.26 2.90 -16.36
N GLU A 16 -5.01 3.17 -15.07
CA GLU A 16 -4.83 2.16 -14.04
C GLU A 16 -6.15 1.81 -13.32
N LEU A 17 -6.41 0.51 -13.17
CA LEU A 17 -7.60 0.01 -12.51
C LEU A 17 -7.50 0.06 -10.97
N SER A 18 -8.46 0.70 -10.31
CA SER A 18 -8.57 0.70 -8.84
C SER A 18 -9.59 -0.33 -8.38
N PHE A 19 -9.28 -1.07 -7.31
CA PHE A 19 -10.17 -2.06 -6.70
C PHE A 19 -9.75 -2.31 -5.24
N ASN A 20 -10.67 -2.83 -4.43
CA ASN A 20 -10.40 -3.23 -3.06
C ASN A 20 -10.19 -4.75 -2.97
N VAL A 21 -9.57 -5.21 -1.89
CA VAL A 21 -9.45 -6.64 -1.57
C VAL A 21 -10.83 -7.30 -1.61
N GLY A 22 -10.93 -8.43 -2.31
CA GLY A 22 -12.16 -9.19 -2.46
C GLY A 22 -13.04 -8.79 -3.64
N ASP A 23 -12.72 -7.71 -4.36
CA ASP A 23 -13.38 -7.38 -5.62
C ASP A 23 -13.07 -8.46 -6.67
N VAL A 24 -14.07 -8.79 -7.49
CA VAL A 24 -13.91 -9.71 -8.62
C VAL A 24 -13.48 -8.92 -9.84
N VAL A 25 -12.32 -9.26 -10.37
CA VAL A 25 -11.72 -8.66 -11.56
C VAL A 25 -11.92 -9.59 -12.74
N GLU A 26 -12.64 -9.12 -13.76
CA GLU A 26 -12.69 -9.79 -15.05
C GLU A 26 -11.38 -9.51 -15.81
N ILE A 27 -10.63 -10.55 -16.15
CA ILE A 27 -9.38 -10.46 -16.90
C ILE A 27 -9.68 -10.37 -18.39
N LEU A 28 -9.27 -9.25 -18.99
CA LEU A 28 -9.41 -8.94 -20.41
C LEU A 28 -8.14 -9.26 -21.20
N ASP A 29 -6.96 -8.97 -20.63
CA ASP A 29 -5.66 -9.25 -21.25
C ASP A 29 -4.64 -9.71 -20.19
N MET A 30 -3.91 -10.78 -20.53
CA MET A 30 -2.84 -11.40 -19.73
C MET A 30 -1.61 -11.73 -20.59
N SER A 31 -1.40 -10.98 -21.68
CA SER A 31 -0.27 -11.16 -22.59
C SER A 31 1.09 -10.81 -21.96
N ASP A 32 1.09 -10.03 -20.87
CA ASP A 32 2.26 -9.70 -20.06
C ASP A 32 2.21 -10.45 -18.71
N ASP A 33 3.37 -10.89 -18.21
CA ASP A 33 3.47 -11.67 -16.97
C ASP A 33 3.24 -10.83 -15.70
N THR A 34 3.40 -9.51 -15.81
CA THR A 34 3.46 -8.56 -14.69
C THR A 34 2.30 -7.56 -14.65
N TRP A 35 1.76 -7.18 -15.81
CA TRP A 35 0.66 -6.20 -15.92
C TRP A 35 -0.49 -6.73 -16.77
N TRP A 36 -1.65 -6.88 -16.16
CA TRP A 36 -2.86 -7.38 -16.80
C TRP A 36 -3.87 -6.26 -16.99
N GLN A 37 -4.71 -6.40 -18.02
CA GLN A 37 -5.85 -5.53 -18.20
C GLN A 37 -7.09 -6.25 -17.70
N GLY A 38 -7.94 -5.54 -16.95
CA GLY A 38 -9.21 -6.10 -16.51
C GLY A 38 -10.24 -5.05 -16.20
N ASN A 39 -11.38 -5.54 -15.73
CA ASN A 39 -12.59 -4.78 -15.53
C ASN A 39 -13.18 -5.09 -14.14
N VAL A 40 -13.55 -4.03 -13.41
CA VAL A 40 -14.25 -4.08 -12.12
C VAL A 40 -15.37 -3.06 -12.16
N GLN A 41 -16.62 -3.50 -11.96
CA GLN A 41 -17.80 -2.62 -11.86
C GLN A 41 -17.88 -1.56 -12.99
N GLU A 42 -17.71 -2.01 -14.25
CA GLU A 42 -17.73 -1.19 -15.48
C GLU A 42 -16.55 -0.22 -15.68
N LYS A 43 -15.50 -0.31 -14.86
CA LYS A 43 -14.23 0.40 -15.08
C LYS A 43 -13.17 -0.57 -15.56
N SER A 44 -12.55 -0.25 -16.69
CA SER A 44 -11.45 -1.02 -17.25
C SER A 44 -10.13 -0.29 -17.10
N GLY A 45 -9.06 -1.02 -16.82
CA GLY A 45 -7.72 -0.46 -16.72
C GLY A 45 -6.65 -1.52 -16.48
N TRP A 46 -5.40 -1.07 -16.49
CA TRP A 46 -4.23 -1.92 -16.24
C TRP A 46 -3.98 -2.06 -14.77
N PHE A 47 -3.61 -3.26 -14.32
CA PHE A 47 -3.19 -3.54 -12.95
C PHE A 47 -2.12 -4.63 -12.90
N PRO A 48 -1.27 -4.65 -11.87
CA PRO A 48 -0.26 -5.70 -11.76
C PRO A 48 -0.91 -7.06 -11.50
N SER A 49 -0.51 -8.09 -12.24
CA SER A 49 -1.00 -9.47 -12.09
C SER A 49 -0.88 -9.99 -10.65
N SER A 50 0.12 -9.52 -9.92
CA SER A 50 0.37 -9.83 -8.51
C SER A 50 -0.69 -9.34 -7.52
N PHE A 51 -1.60 -8.45 -7.94
CA PHE A 51 -2.67 -7.88 -7.11
C PHE A 51 -3.98 -8.68 -7.20
N VAL A 52 -4.02 -9.72 -8.03
CA VAL A 52 -5.18 -10.59 -8.18
C VAL A 52 -4.77 -12.06 -8.10
N ARG A 53 -5.72 -12.95 -7.81
CA ARG A 53 -5.57 -14.40 -7.89
C ARG A 53 -6.60 -14.96 -8.88
N LEU A 54 -6.15 -15.65 -9.93
CA LEU A 54 -7.05 -16.34 -10.86
C LEU A 54 -7.91 -17.38 -10.13
N ARG A 55 -9.20 -17.42 -10.45
CA ARG A 55 -10.12 -18.45 -9.95
C ARG A 55 -9.89 -19.78 -10.66
N VAL A 56 -9.90 -20.87 -9.89
CA VAL A 56 -9.67 -22.24 -10.39
C VAL A 56 -10.90 -22.76 -11.15
N ALA A 57 -12.09 -22.45 -10.66
CA ALA A 57 -13.34 -22.63 -11.39
C ALA A 57 -13.69 -21.34 -12.16
N GLN A 58 -13.82 -21.46 -13.49
CA GLN A 58 -14.35 -20.40 -14.35
C GLN A 58 -15.87 -20.58 -14.41
N ASP A 59 -16.58 -20.13 -13.38
CA ASP A 59 -18.03 -20.14 -13.39
C ASP A 59 -18.51 -18.96 -14.26
N GLU A 60 -19.10 -19.26 -15.44
CA GLU A 60 -19.91 -18.31 -16.19
C GLU A 60 -21.30 -18.21 -15.50
N GLU A 61 -21.81 -16.99 -15.41
CA GLU A 61 -22.88 -16.48 -14.52
C GLU A 61 -24.17 -17.32 -14.46
N ASP A 62 -24.78 -17.41 -13.26
CA ASP A 62 -26.09 -16.80 -12.93
C ASP A 62 -26.62 -17.32 -11.58
N GLU A 63 -26.53 -16.51 -10.52
CA GLU A 63 -27.61 -16.38 -9.54
C GLU A 63 -27.43 -15.08 -8.74
N VAL A 64 -28.31 -14.12 -9.02
CA VAL A 64 -28.46 -12.87 -8.27
C VAL A 64 -28.95 -13.20 -6.86
N TYR A 65 -28.03 -13.30 -5.89
CA TYR A 65 -28.41 -13.15 -4.49
C TYR A 65 -28.55 -11.67 -4.19
N SER A 66 -29.80 -11.22 -4.30
CA SER A 66 -30.26 -9.94 -3.79
C SER A 66 -29.91 -9.80 -2.30
N VAL A 67 -29.08 -8.81 -1.98
CA VAL A 67 -28.81 -8.40 -0.60
C VAL A 67 -30.09 -7.72 -0.08
N PRO A 68 -30.63 -8.11 1.10
CA PRO A 68 -31.79 -7.43 1.68
C PRO A 68 -31.50 -5.93 1.88
N PRO A 69 -32.45 -5.05 1.56
CA PRO A 69 -32.26 -3.61 1.64
C PRO A 69 -32.34 -3.17 3.11
N ASP A 70 -31.24 -3.22 3.86
CA ASP A 70 -31.14 -2.56 5.18
C ASP A 70 -29.72 -2.21 5.64
N ALA A 71 -28.79 -1.99 4.70
CA ALA A 71 -27.44 -1.53 5.05
C ALA A 71 -26.84 -0.51 4.06
N VAL A 72 -27.62 0.47 3.61
CA VAL A 72 -27.06 1.67 2.95
C VAL A 72 -27.80 2.91 3.41
N GLN A 73 -27.24 3.61 4.38
CA GLN A 73 -27.45 5.05 4.45
C GLN A 73 -26.28 5.79 5.10
N MET A 74 -25.95 6.92 4.46
CA MET A 74 -25.11 8.04 4.92
C MET A 74 -23.60 7.90 4.67
N VAL A 75 -23.13 8.30 3.47
CA VAL A 75 -22.77 9.71 3.21
C VAL A 75 -22.59 9.97 1.71
N GLY A 76 -23.52 10.71 1.13
CA GLY A 76 -23.33 11.39 -0.15
C GLY A 76 -22.65 12.73 0.04
N ALA A 77 -21.81 13.11 -0.92
CA ALA A 77 -21.49 14.50 -1.23
C ALA A 77 -21.16 14.60 -2.73
N THR A 78 -22.16 15.03 -3.48
CA THR A 78 -22.16 15.45 -4.89
C THR A 78 -21.18 16.59 -5.14
N LEU A 79 -20.58 16.67 -6.35
CA LEU A 79 -20.30 17.91 -7.12
C LEU A 79 -19.67 17.55 -8.50
N PRO A 80 -19.75 18.41 -9.54
CA PRO A 80 -20.81 18.46 -10.53
C PRO A 80 -20.39 18.00 -11.95
N ARG A 81 -21.40 17.73 -12.78
CA ARG A 81 -21.32 17.35 -14.19
C ARG A 81 -21.03 18.59 -15.05
N ILE A 82 -19.99 18.56 -15.89
CA ILE A 82 -19.88 19.40 -17.09
C ILE A 82 -19.65 18.48 -18.30
N SER A 83 -20.55 18.64 -19.26
CA SER A 83 -20.66 17.99 -20.56
C SER A 83 -19.69 18.62 -21.56
N THR A 84 -19.08 17.83 -22.45
CA THR A 84 -19.22 17.91 -23.92
C THR A 84 -18.22 16.97 -24.65
N MET A 85 -18.75 15.93 -25.31
CA MET A 85 -18.60 15.52 -26.75
C MET A 85 -17.23 15.65 -27.49
N PRO A 86 -17.02 14.99 -28.65
CA PRO A 86 -17.20 13.57 -28.99
C PRO A 86 -16.03 12.98 -29.85
N ALA A 87 -16.21 11.71 -30.21
CA ALA A 87 -15.51 10.85 -31.19
C ALA A 87 -14.63 11.46 -32.30
N GLY A 88 -13.56 10.73 -32.61
CA GLY A 88 -12.80 10.83 -33.86
C GLY A 88 -12.20 9.47 -34.21
N ASP A 89 -12.77 8.83 -35.23
CA ASP A 89 -12.41 7.54 -35.82
C ASP A 89 -11.38 7.77 -36.99
N PRO A 90 -10.97 6.76 -37.78
CA PRO A 90 -9.60 6.21 -37.80
C PRO A 90 -8.86 6.41 -39.14
N ALA A 91 -7.53 6.28 -39.20
CA ALA A 91 -6.85 6.01 -40.47
C ALA A 91 -5.39 5.52 -40.38
N TYR A 92 -5.07 4.61 -41.32
CA TYR A 92 -3.77 4.27 -41.91
C TYR A 92 -2.81 3.34 -41.14
N ALA A 93 -2.63 2.12 -41.63
CA ALA A 93 -1.79 1.83 -42.80
C ALA A 93 -1.58 0.32 -43.00
N THR A 94 -2.02 -0.16 -44.16
CA THR A 94 -1.68 -1.43 -44.81
C THR A 94 -0.18 -1.59 -45.08
N TYR A 95 0.37 -2.82 -44.97
CA TYR A 95 1.37 -3.34 -45.92
C TYR A 95 1.35 -4.88 -46.03
N SER A 96 1.07 -5.32 -47.26
CA SER A 96 1.57 -6.47 -48.03
C SER A 96 1.42 -7.95 -47.59
N ARG A 97 0.49 -8.57 -48.31
CA ARG A 97 0.44 -9.94 -48.85
C ARG A 97 1.80 -10.59 -49.21
N SER A 98 1.89 -11.88 -48.93
CA SER A 98 2.39 -12.87 -49.87
C SER A 98 1.50 -14.13 -49.86
N SER A 99 1.25 -14.66 -51.05
CA SER A 99 0.25 -15.68 -51.37
C SER A 99 0.93 -16.95 -51.85
N HIS A 100 0.50 -18.13 -51.36
CA HIS A 100 0.76 -19.43 -52.01
C HIS A 100 -0.51 -20.29 -52.01
N SER A 101 -1.04 -20.43 -53.23
CA SER A 101 -1.71 -21.57 -53.88
C SER A 101 -2.66 -22.52 -53.12
N ASN A 102 -3.89 -22.53 -53.65
CA ASN A 102 -4.94 -23.53 -53.52
C ASN A 102 -4.46 -24.99 -53.74
N ARG A 103 -4.80 -25.88 -52.79
CA ARG A 103 -5.10 -27.29 -53.09
C ARG A 103 -6.44 -27.70 -52.48
N ARG A 104 -7.24 -28.30 -53.36
CA ARG A 104 -8.64 -28.72 -53.21
C ARG A 104 -8.76 -29.91 -52.26
N MET A 105 -9.80 -29.86 -51.43
CA MET A 105 -10.22 -30.91 -50.49
C MET A 105 -10.38 -32.29 -51.15
N THR A 106 -9.96 -33.33 -50.44
CA THR A 106 -10.62 -34.65 -50.46
C THR A 106 -11.10 -34.97 -49.05
N ILE A 107 -12.40 -35.18 -48.93
CA ILE A 107 -13.11 -35.50 -47.69
C ILE A 107 -12.75 -36.94 -47.29
N ARG A 108 -12.13 -37.12 -46.12
CA ARG A 108 -12.17 -38.38 -45.37
C ARG A 108 -12.92 -38.12 -44.07
N ARG A 109 -14.03 -38.84 -43.88
CA ARG A 109 -14.90 -38.79 -42.70
C ARG A 109 -14.06 -39.07 -41.44
N LYS A 110 -14.11 -38.12 -40.50
CA LYS A 110 -13.48 -38.21 -39.18
C LYS A 110 -14.62 -38.51 -38.19
N ASP A 111 -14.86 -39.80 -37.94
CA ASP A 111 -15.68 -40.23 -36.81
C ASP A 111 -14.82 -40.09 -35.55
N SER A 112 -14.88 -38.91 -34.93
CA SER A 112 -14.50 -38.67 -33.52
C SER A 112 -14.84 -37.22 -33.21
N CYS A 113 -16.02 -37.03 -32.61
CA CYS A 113 -16.42 -35.79 -31.97
C CYS A 113 -15.43 -35.51 -30.81
N PRO A 114 -14.83 -34.31 -30.69
CA PRO A 114 -14.14 -33.95 -29.47
C PRO A 114 -15.20 -33.76 -28.39
N SER A 115 -15.23 -34.65 -27.41
CA SER A 115 -16.08 -34.54 -26.23
C SER A 115 -15.82 -33.19 -25.53
N LEU A 116 -16.90 -32.46 -25.20
CA LEU A 116 -16.84 -31.29 -24.31
C LEU A 116 -16.07 -31.65 -23.01
N PRO A 117 -15.33 -30.70 -22.41
CA PRO A 117 -14.62 -30.96 -21.16
C PRO A 117 -15.61 -31.41 -20.07
N ARG A 118 -15.36 -32.59 -19.48
CA ARG A 118 -16.14 -33.14 -18.37
C ARG A 118 -16.10 -32.18 -17.19
N LYS A 119 -17.27 -31.79 -16.65
CA LYS A 119 -17.35 -31.03 -15.39
C LYS A 119 -16.76 -31.86 -14.25
N LEU A 120 -15.83 -31.28 -13.50
CA LEU A 120 -15.21 -31.92 -12.35
C LEU A 120 -16.22 -32.01 -11.21
N THR A 121 -16.18 -33.12 -10.47
CA THR A 121 -16.95 -33.27 -9.24
C THR A 121 -16.35 -32.40 -8.11
N PRO A 122 -17.13 -31.98 -7.11
CA PRO A 122 -16.62 -31.20 -5.97
C PRO A 122 -15.41 -31.85 -5.28
N THR A 123 -15.41 -33.18 -5.15
CA THR A 123 -14.29 -33.95 -4.59
C THR A 123 -13.03 -33.88 -5.46
N GLU A 124 -13.18 -34.01 -6.79
CA GLU A 124 -12.06 -33.84 -7.73
C GLU A 124 -11.52 -32.39 -7.70
N VAL A 125 -12.37 -31.39 -7.48
CA VAL A 125 -11.94 -29.99 -7.31
C VAL A 125 -11.20 -29.82 -5.98
N ARG A 126 -11.71 -30.34 -4.86
CA ARG A 126 -11.02 -30.31 -3.56
C ARG A 126 -9.62 -30.92 -3.65
N SER A 127 -9.50 -32.10 -4.27
CA SER A 127 -8.21 -32.76 -4.54
C SER A 127 -7.23 -31.82 -5.24
N LYS A 128 -7.67 -31.14 -6.30
CA LYS A 128 -6.81 -30.20 -7.05
C LYS A 128 -6.44 -28.97 -6.23
N VAL A 129 -7.35 -28.44 -5.40
CA VAL A 129 -7.06 -27.29 -4.54
C VAL A 129 -6.02 -27.66 -3.49
N VAL A 130 -6.11 -28.84 -2.86
CA VAL A 130 -5.09 -29.34 -1.92
C VAL A 130 -3.74 -29.49 -2.62
N GLU A 131 -3.72 -30.10 -3.81
CA GLU A 131 -2.51 -30.27 -4.60
C GLU A 131 -1.87 -28.92 -4.98
N GLU A 132 -2.68 -27.94 -5.41
CA GLU A 132 -2.22 -26.57 -5.69
C GLU A 132 -1.58 -25.94 -4.44
N ILE A 133 -2.24 -26.02 -3.27
CA ILE A 133 -1.73 -25.44 -2.04
C ILE A 133 -0.34 -26.00 -1.71
N ILE A 134 -0.18 -27.33 -1.74
CA ILE A 134 1.09 -27.98 -1.39
C ILE A 134 2.17 -27.71 -2.42
N ASN A 135 1.87 -27.78 -3.71
CA ASN A 135 2.87 -27.52 -4.75
C ASN A 135 3.31 -26.05 -4.75
N THR A 136 2.37 -25.10 -4.60
CA THR A 136 2.71 -23.69 -4.47
C THR A 136 3.44 -23.37 -3.16
N GLU A 137 3.32 -24.22 -2.14
CA GLU A 137 4.11 -24.12 -0.91
C GLU A 137 5.55 -24.59 -1.10
N ARG A 138 5.73 -25.74 -1.74
CA ARG A 138 7.06 -26.27 -2.10
C ARG A 138 7.85 -25.29 -2.96
N ASP A 139 7.20 -24.76 -4.00
CA ASP A 139 7.81 -23.77 -4.89
C ASP A 139 8.19 -22.50 -4.13
N TYR A 140 7.35 -22.06 -3.20
CA TYR A 140 7.64 -20.89 -2.37
C TYR A 140 8.84 -21.11 -1.45
N VAL A 141 8.88 -22.21 -0.70
CA VAL A 141 10.02 -22.56 0.17
C VAL A 141 11.31 -22.69 -0.62
N LYS A 142 11.25 -23.32 -1.80
CA LYS A 142 12.40 -23.42 -2.70
C LYS A 142 12.89 -22.05 -3.18
N HIS A 143 11.98 -21.14 -3.55
CA HIS A 143 12.37 -19.78 -3.91
C HIS A 143 13.04 -19.04 -2.75
N LEU A 144 12.57 -19.21 -1.50
CA LEU A 144 13.22 -18.63 -0.32
C LEU A 144 14.65 -19.17 -0.16
N GLU A 145 14.84 -20.48 -0.28
CA GLU A 145 16.16 -21.11 -0.23
C GLU A 145 17.08 -20.57 -1.34
N ASP A 146 16.57 -20.48 -2.58
CA ASP A 146 17.32 -19.94 -3.71
C ASP A 146 17.77 -18.49 -3.49
N ILE A 147 16.92 -17.66 -2.86
CA ILE A 147 17.28 -16.28 -2.50
C ILE A 147 18.38 -16.27 -1.44
N ILE A 148 18.26 -17.09 -0.40
CA ILE A 148 19.22 -17.15 0.71
C ILE A 148 20.59 -17.66 0.22
N GLU A 149 20.61 -18.80 -0.46
CA GLU A 149 21.84 -19.43 -0.94
C GLU A 149 22.46 -18.66 -2.12
N GLY A 150 21.63 -18.17 -3.03
CA GLY A 150 22.03 -17.52 -4.27
C GLY A 150 22.46 -16.07 -4.10
N PHE A 151 21.82 -15.33 -3.20
CA PHE A 151 22.03 -13.89 -3.06
C PHE A 151 22.52 -13.51 -1.67
N LEU A 152 21.75 -13.79 -0.61
CA LEU A 152 22.07 -13.33 0.74
C LEU A 152 23.47 -13.77 1.18
N LYS A 153 23.79 -15.06 1.06
CA LYS A 153 25.12 -15.59 1.40
C LYS A 153 26.22 -14.98 0.53
N LYS A 154 25.96 -14.77 -0.77
CA LYS A 154 26.95 -14.15 -1.69
C LYS A 154 27.19 -12.68 -1.37
N CYS A 155 26.16 -11.92 -1.01
CA CYS A 155 26.27 -10.55 -0.55
C CYS A 155 27.10 -10.46 0.73
N ARG A 156 26.84 -11.32 1.72
CA ARG A 156 27.61 -11.38 2.99
C ARG A 156 29.08 -11.73 2.77
N LEU A 157 29.39 -12.61 1.81
CA LEU A 157 30.76 -12.97 1.46
C LEU A 157 31.51 -11.82 0.76
N ASN A 158 30.80 -10.93 0.06
CA ASN A 158 31.39 -9.86 -0.71
C ASN A 158 31.37 -8.51 0.05
N SER A 159 32.07 -8.48 1.18
CA SER A 159 32.15 -7.31 2.09
C SER A 159 32.78 -6.05 1.47
N LYS A 160 33.44 -6.18 0.31
CA LYS A 160 33.94 -5.03 -0.47
C LYS A 160 32.82 -4.31 -1.22
N LEU A 161 31.78 -5.04 -1.60
CA LEU A 161 30.67 -4.53 -2.39
C LEU A 161 29.46 -4.20 -1.52
N PHE A 162 29.21 -4.98 -0.47
CA PHE A 162 28.09 -4.76 0.44
C PHE A 162 28.60 -4.54 1.86
N ASP A 163 28.15 -3.46 2.50
CA ASP A 163 28.27 -3.35 3.95
C ASP A 163 27.17 -4.17 4.64
N ARG A 164 27.36 -4.42 5.93
CA ARG A 164 26.45 -5.25 6.71
C ARG A 164 25.05 -4.65 6.81
N GLU A 165 24.95 -3.33 6.95
CA GLU A 165 23.68 -2.62 7.09
C GLU A 165 22.83 -2.69 5.80
N SER A 166 23.46 -2.56 4.63
CA SER A 166 22.75 -2.72 3.34
C SER A 166 22.22 -4.14 3.19
N VAL A 167 23.00 -5.17 3.55
CA VAL A 167 22.53 -6.57 3.50
C VAL A 167 21.36 -6.80 4.44
N GLU A 168 21.45 -6.32 5.68
CA GLU A 168 20.35 -6.41 6.65
C GLU A 168 19.10 -5.64 6.18
N THR A 169 19.28 -4.52 5.48
CA THR A 169 18.18 -3.72 4.90
C THR A 169 17.49 -4.43 3.73
N ILE A 170 18.26 -5.04 2.83
CA ILE A 170 17.73 -5.70 1.63
C ILE A 170 16.99 -6.99 1.98
N PHE A 171 17.57 -7.81 2.86
CA PHE A 171 17.05 -9.15 3.13
C PHE A 171 16.26 -9.27 4.44
N SER A 172 16.34 -8.28 5.33
CA SER A 172 15.60 -8.25 6.60
C SER A 172 15.70 -9.59 7.37
N ASN A 173 14.58 -10.13 7.83
CA ASN A 173 14.46 -11.39 8.56
C ASN A 173 14.16 -12.60 7.66
N LEU A 174 14.61 -12.59 6.39
CA LEU A 174 14.31 -13.64 5.40
C LEU A 174 14.74 -15.05 5.85
N GLU A 175 15.86 -15.18 6.58
CA GLU A 175 16.31 -16.48 7.10
C GLU A 175 15.31 -17.05 8.12
N SER A 176 14.87 -16.23 9.07
CA SER A 176 13.85 -16.64 10.06
C SER A 176 12.52 -16.99 9.39
N LEU A 177 12.15 -16.24 8.34
CA LEU A 177 10.97 -16.53 7.53
C LEU A 177 11.08 -17.90 6.84
N TYR A 178 12.24 -18.20 6.25
CA TYR A 178 12.51 -19.48 5.60
C TYR A 178 12.49 -20.65 6.59
N GLU A 179 13.13 -20.51 7.75
CA GLU A 179 13.12 -21.54 8.79
C GLU A 179 11.70 -21.88 9.24
N PHE A 180 10.86 -20.87 9.47
CA PHE A 180 9.44 -21.06 9.77
C PHE A 180 8.71 -21.74 8.60
N GLN A 181 8.92 -21.28 7.37
CA GLN A 181 8.19 -21.81 6.22
C GLN A 181 8.55 -23.26 5.90
N LEU A 182 9.82 -23.64 6.11
CA LEU A 182 10.28 -25.02 5.95
C LEU A 182 9.60 -25.95 6.97
N ASP A 183 9.54 -25.54 8.24
CA ASP A 183 8.83 -26.31 9.27
C ASP A 183 7.32 -26.40 8.98
N PHE A 184 6.71 -25.28 8.57
CA PHE A 184 5.31 -25.24 8.17
C PHE A 184 5.00 -26.18 6.99
N LEU A 185 5.86 -26.20 5.96
CA LEU A 185 5.73 -27.13 4.83
C LEU A 185 5.80 -28.59 5.28
N HIS A 186 6.75 -28.94 6.15
CA HIS A 186 6.85 -30.30 6.69
C HIS A 186 5.58 -30.72 7.45
N GLN A 187 5.01 -29.82 8.25
CA GLN A 187 3.76 -30.09 8.97
C GLN A 187 2.56 -30.23 8.02
N LEU A 188 2.51 -29.46 6.94
CA LEU A 188 1.50 -29.60 5.90
C LEU A 188 1.61 -30.94 5.19
N GLU A 189 2.81 -31.31 4.71
CA GLU A 189 3.04 -32.57 4.01
C GLU A 189 2.71 -33.79 4.87
N ALA A 190 2.93 -33.71 6.19
CA ALA A 190 2.56 -34.76 7.14
C ALA A 190 1.03 -34.99 7.26
N ARG A 191 0.20 -34.03 6.84
CA ARG A 191 -1.27 -34.11 6.86
C ARG A 191 -1.89 -34.34 5.48
N VAL A 192 -1.07 -34.48 4.44
CA VAL A 192 -1.51 -34.78 3.08
C VAL A 192 -1.60 -36.29 2.89
N SER A 193 -2.67 -36.73 2.25
CA SER A 193 -2.89 -38.13 1.86
C SER A 193 -2.50 -38.30 0.38
N PRO A 194 -1.29 -38.78 0.03
CA PRO A 194 -0.76 -38.70 -1.34
C PRO A 194 -1.57 -39.50 -2.39
N HIS A 195 -2.31 -40.52 -1.94
CA HIS A 195 -3.15 -41.36 -2.80
C HIS A 195 -4.63 -40.93 -2.82
N HIS A 196 -5.04 -40.06 -1.90
CA HIS A 196 -6.40 -39.56 -1.71
C HIS A 196 -6.35 -38.10 -1.26
N MET A 197 -6.00 -37.20 -2.18
CA MET A 197 -5.75 -35.79 -1.86
C MET A 197 -6.98 -35.12 -1.23
N GLU A 198 -8.17 -35.54 -1.66
CA GLU A 198 -9.47 -35.10 -1.14
C GLU A 198 -9.64 -35.33 0.37
N ASP A 199 -9.03 -36.39 0.92
CA ASP A 199 -9.15 -36.78 2.34
C ASP A 199 -8.12 -36.05 3.23
N SER A 200 -7.26 -35.22 2.66
CA SER A 200 -6.21 -34.50 3.39
C SER A 200 -6.81 -33.53 4.42
N GLN A 201 -6.19 -33.44 5.60
CA GLN A 201 -6.68 -32.62 6.72
C GLN A 201 -5.68 -31.54 7.11
N ILE A 202 -5.59 -30.51 6.28
CA ILE A 202 -4.54 -29.48 6.36
C ILE A 202 -4.96 -28.25 7.17
N GLY A 203 -6.26 -28.07 7.47
CA GLY A 203 -6.77 -26.88 8.14
C GLY A 203 -6.17 -26.67 9.54
N GLU A 204 -6.03 -27.74 10.32
CA GLU A 204 -5.46 -27.67 11.68
C GLU A 204 -4.01 -27.13 11.70
N VAL A 205 -3.22 -27.40 10.65
CA VAL A 205 -1.82 -26.97 10.57
C VAL A 205 -1.71 -25.45 10.56
N PHE A 206 -2.58 -24.76 9.79
CA PHE A 206 -2.63 -23.30 9.75
C PHE A 206 -3.01 -22.70 11.10
N VAL A 207 -3.98 -23.31 11.80
CA VAL A 207 -4.43 -22.86 13.11
C VAL A 207 -3.33 -23.02 14.15
N ALA A 208 -2.65 -24.17 14.16
CA ALA A 208 -1.54 -24.46 15.06
C ALA A 208 -0.36 -23.50 14.83
N CYS A 209 -0.06 -23.19 13.57
CA CYS A 209 1.05 -22.34 13.17
C CYS A 209 0.74 -20.83 13.18
N ARG A 210 -0.48 -20.41 13.59
CA ARG A 210 -0.95 -19.01 13.51
C ARG A 210 0.03 -17.97 14.07
N ARG A 211 0.71 -18.30 15.19
CA ARG A 211 1.69 -17.41 15.84
C ARG A 211 3.00 -17.35 15.08
N GLY A 212 3.38 -18.45 14.42
CA GLY A 212 4.59 -18.50 13.61
C GLY A 212 4.54 -17.51 12.44
N PHE A 213 3.35 -17.27 11.86
CA PHE A 213 3.17 -16.28 10.80
C PHE A 213 3.45 -14.82 11.22
N GLU A 214 3.64 -14.52 12.50
CA GLU A 214 4.04 -13.18 12.97
C GLU A 214 5.36 -12.71 12.34
N VAL A 215 6.26 -13.63 11.94
CA VAL A 215 7.52 -13.31 11.26
C VAL A 215 7.32 -12.52 9.96
N TYR A 216 6.18 -12.68 9.29
CA TYR A 216 5.84 -11.92 8.09
C TYR A 216 5.61 -10.44 8.37
N SER A 217 5.20 -10.05 9.59
CA SER A 217 4.97 -8.64 9.93
C SER A 217 6.26 -7.84 9.82
N GLU A 218 7.34 -8.34 10.42
CA GLU A 218 8.66 -7.71 10.32
C GLU A 218 9.13 -7.64 8.86
N TYR A 219 9.00 -8.73 8.10
CA TYR A 219 9.39 -8.76 6.69
C TYR A 219 8.64 -7.71 5.86
N CYS A 220 7.30 -7.70 5.95
CA CYS A 220 6.45 -6.80 5.18
C CYS A 220 6.67 -5.33 5.55
N ASN A 221 6.95 -5.04 6.83
CA ASN A 221 7.27 -3.70 7.31
C ASN A 221 8.61 -3.17 6.76
N ASN A 222 9.58 -4.06 6.55
CA ASN A 222 10.91 -3.71 6.05
C ASN A 222 11.05 -3.77 4.52
N HIS A 223 10.17 -4.51 3.84
CA HIS A 223 10.20 -4.68 2.38
C HIS A 223 10.26 -3.36 1.58
N PRO A 224 9.52 -2.28 1.92
CA PRO A 224 9.67 -0.99 1.22
C PRO A 224 11.09 -0.40 1.29
N HIS A 225 11.79 -0.62 2.41
CA HIS A 225 13.18 -0.18 2.55
C HIS A 225 14.13 -1.00 1.69
N ALA A 226 13.92 -2.32 1.61
CA ALA A 226 14.65 -3.21 0.72
C ALA A 226 14.52 -2.78 -0.75
N VAL A 227 13.30 -2.50 -1.23
CA VAL A 227 13.05 -2.04 -2.60
C VAL A 227 13.78 -0.71 -2.89
N ASN A 228 13.75 0.23 -1.95
CA ASN A 228 14.44 1.51 -2.12
C ASN A 228 15.97 1.34 -2.17
N GLU A 229 16.55 0.54 -1.28
CA GLU A 229 17.98 0.25 -1.26
C GLU A 229 18.42 -0.43 -2.56
N MET A 230 17.68 -1.47 -2.98
CA MET A 230 17.90 -2.17 -4.23
C MET A 230 17.86 -1.25 -5.45
N CYS A 231 16.87 -0.34 -5.52
CA CYS A 231 16.78 0.66 -6.58
C CYS A 231 18.00 1.60 -6.63
N VAL A 232 18.57 1.95 -5.48
CA VAL A 232 19.80 2.77 -5.41
C VAL A 232 21.02 1.96 -5.86
N LEU A 233 21.13 0.70 -5.43
CA LEU A 233 22.26 -0.16 -5.78
C LEU A 233 22.26 -0.55 -7.26
N GLN A 234 21.11 -0.92 -7.85
CA GLN A 234 21.02 -1.33 -9.25
C GLN A 234 21.39 -0.23 -10.25
N LYS A 235 21.37 1.05 -9.85
CA LYS A 235 21.87 2.15 -10.70
C LYS A 235 23.39 2.10 -10.92
N LYS A 236 24.11 1.33 -10.12
CA LYS A 236 25.56 1.15 -10.22
C LYS A 236 25.82 -0.19 -10.93
N GLU A 237 26.51 -0.14 -12.07
CA GLU A 237 26.76 -1.31 -12.95
C GLU A 237 27.33 -2.53 -12.20
N GLN A 238 28.24 -2.31 -11.25
CA GLN A 238 28.86 -3.40 -10.48
C GLN A 238 27.85 -4.23 -9.67
N TYR A 239 26.78 -3.62 -9.16
CA TYR A 239 25.73 -4.32 -8.41
C TYR A 239 24.74 -4.99 -9.35
N ALA A 240 24.36 -4.31 -10.44
CA ALA A 240 23.50 -4.89 -11.47
C ALA A 240 24.14 -6.17 -12.05
N PHE A 241 25.42 -6.12 -12.41
CA PHE A 241 26.17 -7.28 -12.87
C PHE A 241 26.28 -8.39 -11.81
N PHE A 242 26.52 -8.02 -10.55
CA PHE A 242 26.60 -8.98 -9.45
C PHE A 242 25.27 -9.74 -9.25
N PHE A 243 24.15 -9.02 -9.18
CA PHE A 243 22.83 -9.64 -8.99
C PHE A 243 22.44 -10.51 -10.19
N GLU A 244 22.69 -10.05 -11.42
CA GLU A 244 22.43 -10.84 -12.62
C GLU A 244 23.30 -12.11 -12.67
N SER A 245 24.58 -12.01 -12.27
CA SER A 245 25.46 -13.17 -12.17
C SER A 245 24.93 -14.19 -11.15
N CYS A 246 24.45 -13.73 -9.99
CA CYS A 246 23.85 -14.61 -8.98
C CYS A 246 22.59 -15.31 -9.50
N ARG A 247 21.72 -14.57 -10.20
CA ARG A 247 20.50 -15.11 -10.82
C ARG A 247 20.80 -16.21 -11.83
N LEU A 248 21.76 -15.98 -12.73
CA LEU A 248 22.19 -16.95 -13.74
C LEU A 248 22.83 -18.19 -13.13
N LEU A 249 23.67 -18.03 -12.09
CA LEU A 249 24.32 -19.16 -11.40
C LEU A 249 23.33 -20.10 -10.69
N ARG A 250 22.19 -19.58 -10.25
CA ARG A 250 21.10 -20.38 -9.66
C ARG A 250 20.09 -20.89 -10.70
N ASN A 251 20.29 -20.58 -11.98
CA ASN A 251 19.36 -20.90 -13.06
C ASN A 251 17.92 -20.41 -12.75
N LEU A 252 17.82 -19.22 -12.16
CA LEU A 252 16.54 -18.63 -11.82
C LEU A 252 15.86 -18.04 -13.06
N GLN A 253 14.53 -17.95 -12.99
CA GLN A 253 13.71 -17.29 -14.01
C GLN A 253 14.19 -15.84 -14.25
N ASN A 254 13.78 -15.26 -15.39
CA ASN A 254 14.14 -13.88 -15.74
C ASN A 254 13.31 -12.85 -14.96
N ILE A 255 13.33 -13.00 -13.63
CA ILE A 255 12.71 -12.11 -12.65
C ILE A 255 13.87 -11.48 -11.88
N PRO A 256 13.90 -10.15 -11.74
CA PRO A 256 14.95 -9.48 -10.97
C PRO A 256 14.79 -9.81 -9.47
N LEU A 257 15.87 -9.64 -8.68
CA LEU A 257 15.86 -9.99 -7.26
C LEU A 257 14.71 -9.29 -6.49
N GLU A 258 14.37 -8.06 -6.86
CA GLU A 258 13.23 -7.33 -6.29
C GLU A 258 11.90 -8.10 -6.41
N GLY A 259 11.68 -8.75 -7.56
CA GLY A 259 10.48 -9.56 -7.78
C GLY A 259 10.43 -10.78 -6.87
N PHE A 260 11.58 -11.43 -6.66
CA PHE A 260 11.69 -12.55 -5.71
C PHE A 260 11.48 -12.11 -4.25
N LEU A 261 11.97 -10.92 -3.87
CA LEU A 261 11.77 -10.35 -2.53
C LEU A 261 10.30 -9.93 -2.27
N LEU A 262 9.46 -9.84 -3.31
CA LEU A 262 8.03 -9.57 -3.15
C LEU A 262 7.22 -10.84 -2.82
N LEU A 263 7.76 -12.04 -3.05
CA LEU A 263 7.05 -13.30 -2.88
C LEU A 263 6.46 -13.49 -1.47
N PRO A 264 7.16 -13.22 -0.35
CA PRO A 264 6.56 -13.34 0.98
C PRO A 264 5.34 -12.45 1.21
N VAL A 265 5.41 -11.21 0.71
CA VAL A 265 4.30 -10.26 0.80
C VAL A 265 3.10 -10.79 0.02
N GLN A 266 3.32 -11.38 -1.15
CA GLN A 266 2.24 -11.98 -1.93
C GLN A 266 1.69 -13.26 -1.27
N LYS A 267 2.56 -14.12 -0.75
CA LYS A 267 2.20 -15.44 -0.22
C LYS A 267 1.26 -15.32 0.98
N ILE A 268 1.55 -14.42 1.92
CA ILE A 268 0.75 -14.27 3.13
C ILE A 268 -0.70 -13.85 2.84
N CYS A 269 -0.93 -13.11 1.74
CA CYS A 269 -2.26 -12.70 1.28
C CYS A 269 -2.98 -13.76 0.43
N LYS A 270 -2.25 -14.76 -0.08
CA LYS A 270 -2.85 -15.85 -0.86
C LYS A 270 -3.50 -16.91 0.04
N TYR A 271 -3.00 -17.13 1.26
CA TYR A 271 -3.55 -18.18 2.14
C TYR A 271 -5.05 -18.05 2.43
N PRO A 272 -5.59 -16.87 2.79
CA PRO A 272 -7.04 -16.74 3.02
C PRO A 272 -7.86 -17.13 1.79
N LEU A 273 -7.39 -16.80 0.59
CA LEU A 273 -8.08 -17.14 -0.66
C LEU A 273 -7.99 -18.63 -0.96
N GLN A 274 -6.80 -19.22 -0.81
CA GLN A 274 -6.56 -20.64 -1.03
C GLN A 274 -7.43 -21.50 -0.09
N LEU A 275 -7.47 -21.13 1.19
CA LEU A 275 -8.30 -21.78 2.19
C LEU A 275 -9.80 -21.54 1.98
N SER A 276 -10.20 -20.35 1.54
CA SER A 276 -11.61 -20.08 1.21
C SER A 276 -12.07 -20.91 0.02
N GLU A 277 -11.21 -21.08 -1.00
CA GLU A 277 -11.51 -21.94 -2.14
C GLU A 277 -11.58 -23.41 -1.72
N LEU A 278 -10.66 -23.87 -0.87
CA LEU A 278 -10.71 -25.22 -0.29
C LEU A 278 -12.04 -25.43 0.44
N LEU A 279 -12.47 -24.45 1.24
CA LEU A 279 -13.68 -24.50 2.02
C LEU A 279 -14.94 -24.71 1.16
N LYS A 280 -15.05 -24.00 0.03
CA LYS A 280 -16.19 -24.14 -0.90
C LYS A 280 -16.42 -25.58 -1.38
N TYR A 281 -15.34 -26.34 -1.52
CA TYR A 281 -15.38 -27.73 -1.99
C TYR A 281 -15.17 -28.75 -0.86
N THR A 282 -15.33 -28.33 0.39
CA THR A 282 -15.29 -29.21 1.57
C THR A 282 -16.71 -29.51 2.01
N SER A 283 -17.13 -30.77 2.00
CA SER A 283 -18.48 -31.14 2.49
C SER A 283 -18.61 -30.89 3.99
N GLU A 284 -19.84 -30.63 4.46
CA GLU A 284 -20.15 -30.44 5.89
C GLU A 284 -19.72 -31.65 6.74
N ASP A 285 -19.82 -32.86 6.19
CA ASP A 285 -19.44 -34.10 6.86
C ASP A 285 -17.93 -34.40 6.82
N HIS A 286 -17.14 -33.58 6.10
CA HIS A 286 -15.70 -33.81 5.97
C HIS A 286 -14.98 -33.51 7.29
N PRO A 287 -14.05 -34.37 7.77
CA PRO A 287 -13.37 -34.18 9.06
C PRO A 287 -12.59 -32.87 9.16
N ASP A 288 -12.05 -32.38 8.05
CA ASP A 288 -11.31 -31.12 7.97
C ASP A 288 -12.20 -29.86 7.87
N ARG A 289 -13.53 -29.97 7.73
CA ARG A 289 -14.42 -28.80 7.48
C ARG A 289 -14.22 -27.70 8.54
N ALA A 290 -14.34 -28.05 9.82
CA ALA A 290 -14.16 -27.11 10.93
C ALA A 290 -12.70 -26.60 11.02
N GLY A 291 -11.72 -27.46 10.69
CA GLY A 291 -10.31 -27.08 10.64
C GLY A 291 -10.04 -26.01 9.58
N VAL A 292 -10.59 -26.17 8.38
CA VAL A 292 -10.44 -25.20 7.28
C VAL A 292 -11.19 -23.91 7.58
N GLU A 293 -12.38 -23.94 8.19
CA GLU A 293 -13.08 -22.71 8.64
C GLU A 293 -12.22 -21.89 9.61
N ALA A 294 -11.68 -22.57 10.64
CA ALA A 294 -10.80 -21.93 11.60
C ALA A 294 -9.51 -21.42 10.95
N ALA A 295 -8.97 -22.13 9.96
CA ALA A 295 -7.79 -21.73 9.20
C ALA A 295 -8.06 -20.47 8.36
N VAL A 296 -9.19 -20.39 7.66
CA VAL A 296 -9.60 -19.20 6.89
C VAL A 296 -9.63 -17.99 7.79
N GLU A 297 -10.29 -18.09 8.95
CA GLU A 297 -10.39 -16.98 9.89
C GLU A 297 -9.02 -16.61 10.48
N ALA A 298 -8.22 -17.60 10.89
CA ALA A 298 -6.88 -17.36 11.41
C ALA A 298 -6.01 -16.60 10.39
N MET A 299 -6.00 -17.03 9.12
CA MET A 299 -5.18 -16.39 8.09
C MET A 299 -5.74 -15.03 7.67
N ARG A 300 -7.05 -14.81 7.71
CA ARG A 300 -7.64 -13.46 7.54
C ARG A 300 -7.15 -12.51 8.64
N LEU A 301 -7.15 -12.94 9.89
CA LEU A 301 -6.67 -12.15 11.01
C LEU A 301 -5.17 -11.84 10.89
N VAL A 302 -4.35 -12.81 10.47
CA VAL A 302 -2.92 -12.61 10.20
C VAL A 302 -2.71 -11.59 9.08
N ALA A 303 -3.38 -11.73 7.93
CA ALA A 303 -3.27 -10.80 6.82
C ALA A 303 -3.72 -9.37 7.22
N THR A 304 -4.83 -9.27 7.95
CA THR A 304 -5.33 -8.00 8.50
C THR A 304 -4.30 -7.36 9.43
N HIS A 305 -3.68 -8.14 10.30
CA HIS A 305 -2.66 -7.65 11.23
C HIS A 305 -1.42 -7.11 10.51
N ILE A 306 -0.95 -7.82 9.47
CA ILE A 306 0.21 -7.40 8.67
C ILE A 306 -0.10 -6.12 7.89
N ASN A 307 -1.26 -6.06 7.25
CA ASN A 307 -1.71 -4.86 6.53
C ASN A 307 -1.83 -3.65 7.47
N GLU A 308 -2.36 -3.87 8.67
CA GLU A 308 -2.45 -2.86 9.72
C GLU A 308 -1.06 -2.38 10.19
N GLY A 309 -0.08 -3.27 10.30
CA GLY A 309 1.32 -2.93 10.59
C GLY A 309 1.91 -1.95 9.57
N LYS A 310 1.70 -2.23 8.27
CA LYS A 310 2.11 -1.34 7.18
C LYS A 310 1.42 0.03 7.26
N ARG A 311 0.09 0.04 7.44
CA ARG A 311 -0.71 1.27 7.59
C ARG A 311 -0.21 2.13 8.76
N ARG A 312 0.16 1.50 9.87
CA ARG A 312 0.71 2.20 11.05
C ARG A 312 2.06 2.85 10.78
N LEU A 313 2.97 2.18 10.05
CA LEU A 313 4.25 2.79 9.68
C LEU A 313 4.07 4.02 8.79
N GLU A 314 3.15 3.96 7.83
CA GLU A 314 2.80 5.12 7.00
C GLU A 314 2.20 6.26 7.84
N ASN A 315 1.32 5.93 8.79
CA ASN A 315 0.75 6.91 9.72
C ASN A 315 1.83 7.56 10.60
N ILE A 316 2.81 6.80 11.10
CA ILE A 316 3.93 7.35 11.86
C ILE A 316 4.69 8.40 11.05
N GLY A 317 4.99 8.12 9.78
CA GLY A 317 5.64 9.08 8.88
C GLY A 317 4.81 10.36 8.71
N ARG A 318 3.49 10.23 8.53
CA ARG A 318 2.56 11.36 8.45
C ARG A 318 2.51 12.18 9.73
N ILE A 319 2.51 11.53 10.89
CA ILE A 319 2.51 12.16 12.21
C ILE A 319 3.79 12.96 12.43
N GLY A 320 4.96 12.38 12.11
CA GLY A 320 6.25 13.08 12.20
C GLY A 320 6.25 14.37 11.39
N LYS A 321 5.84 14.29 10.11
CA LYS A 321 5.72 15.44 9.22
C LYS A 321 4.68 16.47 9.70
N TRP A 322 3.57 16.00 10.25
CA TRP A 322 2.56 16.88 10.84
C TRP A 322 3.12 17.67 12.02
N GLN A 323 3.87 17.02 12.90
CA GLN A 323 4.48 17.63 14.08
C GLN A 323 5.47 18.76 13.71
N GLU A 324 6.27 18.59 12.66
CA GLU A 324 7.19 19.62 12.15
C GLU A 324 6.47 20.91 11.73
N GLY A 325 5.20 20.79 11.32
CA GLY A 325 4.35 21.93 10.96
C GLY A 325 3.79 22.71 12.15
N ILE A 326 4.01 22.24 13.39
CA ILE A 326 3.45 22.84 14.61
C ILE A 326 4.45 23.81 15.25
N ASP A 327 4.04 25.06 15.42
CA ASP A 327 4.88 26.09 16.02
C ASP A 327 4.96 25.95 17.54
N GLY A 328 6.15 26.15 18.10
CA GLY A 328 6.36 26.17 19.55
C GLY A 328 6.16 24.82 20.23
N TRP A 329 6.47 23.72 19.53
CA TRP A 329 6.38 22.36 20.07
C TRP A 329 7.14 22.21 21.40
N LYS A 330 6.55 21.48 22.35
CA LYS A 330 7.19 21.16 23.64
C LYS A 330 6.91 19.72 24.06
N GLY A 331 7.93 19.05 24.57
CA GLY A 331 7.88 17.65 25.00
C GLY A 331 8.36 16.69 23.92
N PRO A 332 8.28 15.37 24.17
CA PRO A 332 8.76 14.35 23.24
C PRO A 332 7.95 14.34 21.93
N ASP A 333 8.53 13.71 20.90
CA ASP A 333 7.85 13.50 19.64
C ASP A 333 6.62 12.60 19.84
N ILE A 334 5.57 12.86 19.06
CA ILE A 334 4.31 12.13 19.12
C ILE A 334 4.56 10.65 18.87
N VAL A 335 5.40 10.37 17.88
CA VAL A 335 5.73 9.01 17.43
C VAL A 335 6.40 8.18 18.52
N GLU A 336 6.97 8.78 19.57
CA GLU A 336 7.55 7.98 20.66
C GLU A 336 6.48 7.16 21.40
N THR A 337 5.26 7.70 21.49
CA THR A 337 4.16 7.13 22.29
C THR A 337 2.91 6.78 21.46
N SER A 338 2.79 7.32 20.26
CA SER A 338 1.61 7.16 19.40
C SER A 338 2.00 6.67 18.01
N THR A 339 1.08 5.98 17.36
CA THR A 339 1.23 5.42 16.01
C THR A 339 0.09 5.80 15.06
N GLU A 340 -1.01 6.36 15.57
CA GLU A 340 -2.19 6.70 14.77
C GLU A 340 -2.89 7.97 15.29
N MET A 341 -3.40 8.81 14.37
CA MET A 341 -4.32 9.90 14.70
C MET A 341 -5.76 9.40 14.52
N ILE A 342 -6.52 9.33 15.61
CA ILE A 342 -7.86 8.72 15.66
C ILE A 342 -8.95 9.73 15.26
N HIS A 343 -8.80 10.98 15.72
CA HIS A 343 -9.75 12.03 15.42
C HIS A 343 -9.14 13.43 15.59
N SER A 344 -9.69 14.42 14.88
CA SER A 344 -9.32 15.82 15.06
C SER A 344 -10.50 16.75 14.74
N SER A 345 -10.65 17.81 15.53
CA SER A 345 -11.62 18.88 15.25
C SER A 345 -11.33 20.15 16.06
N GLU A 346 -11.98 21.24 15.68
CA GLU A 346 -12.02 22.47 16.46
C GLU A 346 -13.06 22.33 17.58
N LEU A 347 -12.67 22.64 18.82
CA LEU A 347 -13.50 22.56 20.02
C LEU A 347 -13.25 23.74 20.95
N HIS A 348 -14.13 23.94 21.92
CA HIS A 348 -13.93 24.92 22.97
C HIS A 348 -13.51 24.24 24.26
N LYS A 349 -12.52 24.84 24.92
CA LYS A 349 -12.01 24.40 26.21
C LYS A 349 -12.21 25.49 27.25
N ILE A 350 -12.90 25.15 28.32
CA ILE A 350 -13.02 26.00 29.51
C ILE A 350 -11.97 25.56 30.51
N SER A 351 -11.15 26.51 30.94
CA SER A 351 -10.13 26.31 31.97
C SER A 351 -10.00 27.57 32.79
N LYS A 352 -10.04 27.43 34.12
CA LYS A 352 -9.94 28.58 35.06
C LYS A 352 -10.92 29.71 34.72
N GLY A 353 -12.16 29.36 34.37
CA GLY A 353 -13.20 30.34 34.05
C GLY A 353 -13.09 31.03 32.68
N HIS A 354 -12.14 30.64 31.81
CA HIS A 354 -12.03 31.20 30.46
C HIS A 354 -12.25 30.13 29.39
N SER A 355 -13.14 30.44 28.44
CA SER A 355 -13.33 29.64 27.22
C SER A 355 -12.25 29.97 26.19
N GLN A 356 -11.72 28.93 25.56
CA GLN A 356 -10.64 29.01 24.59
C GLN A 356 -10.94 28.09 23.42
N GLU A 357 -11.05 28.65 22.21
CA GLU A 357 -11.14 27.84 20.99
C GLU A 357 -9.77 27.21 20.69
N ARG A 358 -9.76 25.89 20.51
CA ARG A 358 -8.54 25.08 20.27
C ARG A 358 -8.85 24.00 19.25
N HIS A 359 -7.85 23.65 18.46
CA HIS A 359 -7.91 22.48 17.60
C HIS A 359 -7.34 21.29 18.36
N PHE A 360 -8.14 20.24 18.54
CA PHE A 360 -7.75 19.02 19.26
C PHE A 360 -7.42 17.90 18.28
N PHE A 361 -6.41 17.12 18.62
CA PHE A 361 -5.89 15.99 17.85
C PHE A 361 -5.74 14.80 18.80
N LEU A 362 -6.63 13.82 18.68
CA LEU A 362 -6.61 12.58 19.45
C LEU A 362 -5.73 11.56 18.73
N PHE A 363 -4.71 11.09 19.44
CA PHE A 363 -3.86 9.98 19.05
C PHE A 363 -4.09 8.81 20.02
N ASP A 364 -3.59 7.63 19.67
CA ASP A 364 -3.41 6.54 20.63
C ASP A 364 -2.51 7.00 21.80
N ASN A 365 -2.93 6.77 23.05
CA ASN A 365 -2.24 7.13 24.30
C ASN A 365 -2.20 8.62 24.68
N GLN A 366 -2.46 9.56 23.76
CA GLN A 366 -2.39 11.00 24.07
C GLN A 366 -3.31 11.89 23.22
N LEU A 367 -3.68 13.02 23.79
CA LEU A 367 -4.45 14.09 23.15
C LEU A 367 -3.62 15.38 23.12
N ILE A 368 -3.48 15.99 21.95
CA ILE A 368 -2.78 17.26 21.76
C ILE A 368 -3.77 18.34 21.37
N TYR A 369 -3.56 19.56 21.86
CA TYR A 369 -4.36 20.70 21.44
C TYR A 369 -3.51 21.92 21.08
N CYS A 370 -3.88 22.55 19.98
CA CYS A 370 -3.18 23.68 19.38
C CYS A 370 -4.12 24.89 19.29
N LYS A 371 -3.53 26.09 19.16
CA LYS A 371 -4.24 27.30 18.80
C LYS A 371 -3.96 27.58 17.32
N LYS A 372 -5.00 27.83 16.54
CA LYS A 372 -4.87 28.30 15.17
C LYS A 372 -4.50 29.79 15.20
N GLU A 373 -3.36 30.17 14.66
CA GLU A 373 -2.98 31.57 14.58
C GLU A 373 -3.75 32.26 13.44
N ALA A 374 -4.22 33.49 13.70
CA ALA A 374 -5.04 34.24 12.76
C ALA A 374 -4.29 34.58 11.46
N ILE A 375 -2.96 34.73 11.55
CA ILE A 375 -2.09 35.07 10.42
C ILE A 375 -1.41 33.78 9.95
N GLY A 376 -1.68 33.39 8.70
CA GLY A 376 -1.06 32.23 8.05
C GLY A 376 -1.64 30.87 8.43
N GLY A 377 -2.65 30.81 9.31
CA GLY A 377 -3.38 29.57 9.64
C GLY A 377 -2.55 28.48 10.30
N ARG A 378 -1.31 28.77 10.71
CA ARG A 378 -0.41 27.83 11.37
C ARG A 378 -0.96 27.45 12.74
N LEU A 379 -0.67 26.21 13.15
CA LEU A 379 -1.07 25.69 14.46
C LEU A 379 0.07 25.90 15.45
N SER A 380 -0.20 26.58 16.56
CA SER A 380 0.74 26.74 17.67
C SER A 380 0.40 25.78 18.81
N TYR A 381 1.39 25.01 19.26
CA TYR A 381 1.23 24.03 20.33
C TYR A 381 0.83 24.70 21.65
N LYS A 382 -0.20 24.17 22.33
CA LYS A 382 -0.67 24.68 23.65
C LYS A 382 -0.67 23.64 24.75
N GLY A 383 -0.66 22.35 24.44
CA GLY A 383 -0.45 21.33 25.43
C GLY A 383 -0.83 19.93 24.97
N ARG A 384 -0.55 18.98 25.86
CA ARG A 384 -0.88 17.57 25.70
C ARG A 384 -1.45 16.98 26.99
N LEU A 385 -2.24 15.93 26.84
CA LEU A 385 -2.85 15.13 27.89
C LEU A 385 -2.59 13.65 27.61
N SER A 386 -2.20 12.89 28.63
CA SER A 386 -2.07 11.43 28.52
C SER A 386 -3.45 10.81 28.69
N MET A 387 -3.88 10.01 27.72
CA MET A 387 -5.20 9.38 27.74
C MET A 387 -5.29 8.28 28.80
N ASP A 388 -4.19 7.60 29.14
CA ASP A 388 -4.12 6.66 30.25
C ASP A 388 -4.44 7.29 31.61
N LYS A 389 -4.16 8.58 31.76
CA LYS A 389 -4.32 9.35 33.01
C LYS A 389 -5.52 10.28 32.98
N CYS A 390 -6.31 10.23 31.90
CA CYS A 390 -7.49 11.05 31.73
C CYS A 390 -8.75 10.20 31.82
N GLN A 391 -9.71 10.64 32.64
CA GLN A 391 -11.05 10.11 32.66
C GLN A 391 -11.97 11.03 31.87
N ILE A 392 -12.67 10.46 30.89
CA ILE A 392 -13.69 11.17 30.11
C ILE A 392 -15.03 10.96 30.79
N ILE A 393 -15.71 12.05 31.14
CA ILE A 393 -17.01 12.03 31.79
C ILE A 393 -17.97 12.78 30.88
N ASP A 394 -18.96 12.08 30.35
CA ASP A 394 -20.02 12.70 29.56
C ASP A 394 -20.87 13.62 30.45
N LEU A 395 -21.13 14.85 29.99
CA LEU A 395 -21.94 15.83 30.70
C LEU A 395 -23.26 16.06 29.97
N PRO A 396 -24.41 15.86 30.64
CA PRO A 396 -25.70 16.34 30.15
C PRO A 396 -25.73 17.85 29.98
N ASP A 397 -26.53 18.31 29.02
CA ASP A 397 -26.70 19.73 28.73
C ASP A 397 -27.21 20.49 29.95
N GLY A 398 -26.54 21.61 30.28
CA GLY A 398 -26.91 22.45 31.41
C GLY A 398 -26.46 21.96 32.79
N GLN A 399 -25.78 20.81 32.89
CA GLN A 399 -25.14 20.38 34.14
C GLN A 399 -24.02 21.33 34.58
N GLU A 400 -23.33 21.93 33.60
CA GLU A 400 -22.28 22.92 33.82
C GLU A 400 -22.69 24.27 33.25
N THR A 401 -22.21 25.35 33.88
CA THR A 401 -22.48 26.72 33.42
C THR A 401 -21.18 27.47 33.16
N HIS A 402 -21.19 28.29 32.11
CA HIS A 402 -20.09 29.20 31.78
C HIS A 402 -20.65 30.60 31.58
N ASN A 403 -20.15 31.56 32.38
CA ASN A 403 -20.66 32.94 32.40
C ASN A 403 -22.18 33.04 32.63
N GLY A 404 -22.74 32.17 33.47
CA GLY A 404 -24.18 32.11 33.76
C GLY A 404 -25.03 31.45 32.68
N LEU A 405 -24.44 30.96 31.58
CA LEU A 405 -25.16 30.23 30.53
C LEU A 405 -24.91 28.72 30.63
N PRO A 406 -25.92 27.87 30.40
CA PRO A 406 -25.76 26.43 30.39
C PRO A 406 -24.84 26.00 29.24
N VAL A 407 -23.81 25.22 29.55
CA VAL A 407 -22.95 24.62 28.53
C VAL A 407 -23.70 23.42 27.94
N ARG A 408 -23.68 23.31 26.61
CA ARG A 408 -24.30 22.21 25.87
C ARG A 408 -23.26 21.43 25.09
N HIS A 409 -23.55 20.17 24.79
CA HIS A 409 -22.69 19.28 24.02
C HIS A 409 -21.29 19.15 24.64
N ALA A 410 -21.25 19.06 25.97
CA ALA A 410 -20.02 19.06 26.74
C ALA A 410 -19.62 17.68 27.25
N TRP A 411 -18.34 17.53 27.56
CA TRP A 411 -17.78 16.47 28.36
C TRP A 411 -16.66 17.04 29.24
N LYS A 412 -16.41 16.39 30.36
CA LYS A 412 -15.33 16.72 31.28
C LYS A 412 -14.16 15.76 31.06
N MET A 413 -12.96 16.32 31.01
CA MET A 413 -11.72 15.58 31.03
C MET A 413 -11.02 15.82 32.38
N ASP A 414 -11.13 14.85 33.28
CA ASP A 414 -10.39 14.84 34.54
C ASP A 414 -8.99 14.29 34.28
N ASN A 415 -7.96 15.10 34.51
CA ASN A 415 -6.58 14.66 34.48
C ASN A 415 -6.05 14.48 35.91
N LYS A 416 -6.04 13.22 36.37
CA LYS A 416 -5.61 12.82 37.72
C LYS A 416 -4.18 13.23 38.05
N THR A 417 -3.30 13.33 37.05
CA THR A 417 -1.89 13.73 37.26
C THR A 417 -1.65 15.23 37.35
N LYS A 418 -2.53 16.07 36.77
CA LYS A 418 -2.37 17.53 36.81
C LYS A 418 -3.26 18.19 37.86
N GLY A 419 -4.14 17.42 38.53
CA GLY A 419 -5.16 17.95 39.44
C GLY A 419 -6.01 19.02 38.76
N LYS A 420 -6.30 18.84 37.45
CA LYS A 420 -6.97 19.84 36.62
C LYS A 420 -8.04 19.17 35.79
N ASP A 421 -9.23 19.73 35.91
CA ASP A 421 -10.37 19.40 35.09
C ASP A 421 -10.48 20.37 33.92
N TYR A 422 -10.80 19.84 32.75
CA TYR A 422 -11.14 20.63 31.58
C TYR A 422 -12.56 20.31 31.16
N ILE A 423 -13.40 21.33 31.05
CA ILE A 423 -14.69 21.20 30.39
C ILE A 423 -14.46 21.49 28.91
N ILE A 424 -14.83 20.54 28.07
CA ILE A 424 -14.74 20.67 26.62
C ILE A 424 -16.15 20.62 26.06
N PHE A 425 -16.44 21.47 25.07
CA PHE A 425 -17.73 21.46 24.40
C PHE A 425 -17.60 21.69 22.90
N SER A 426 -18.52 21.11 22.14
CA SER A 426 -18.63 21.23 20.70
C SER A 426 -19.76 22.18 20.28
N LYS A 427 -19.75 22.56 18.99
CA LYS A 427 -20.81 23.40 18.39
C LYS A 427 -22.10 22.61 18.11
N SER A 428 -22.03 21.27 18.05
CA SER A 428 -23.17 20.41 17.72
C SER A 428 -23.10 19.05 18.47
N PRO A 429 -24.24 18.38 18.66
CA PRO A 429 -24.30 17.06 19.30
C PRO A 429 -23.62 15.98 18.46
N GLU A 430 -23.63 16.07 17.13
CA GLU A 430 -22.98 15.11 16.24
C GLU A 430 -21.47 15.13 16.44
N VAL A 431 -20.88 16.31 16.63
CA VAL A 431 -19.45 16.44 16.95
C VAL A 431 -19.16 15.80 18.30
N LYS A 432 -20.00 16.03 19.32
CA LYS A 432 -19.85 15.37 20.63
C LYS A 432 -19.90 13.85 20.50
N SER A 433 -20.88 13.30 19.78
CA SER A 433 -20.99 11.85 19.54
C SER A 433 -19.73 11.28 18.90
N LYS A 434 -19.22 11.93 17.84
CA LYS A 434 -17.97 11.51 17.17
C LYS A 434 -16.77 11.50 18.11
N TRP A 435 -16.68 12.46 19.04
CA TRP A 435 -15.63 12.48 20.05
C TRP A 435 -15.77 11.36 21.09
N MET A 436 -16.99 11.10 21.56
CA MET A 436 -17.24 9.99 22.49
C MET A 436 -16.88 8.64 21.88
N ASP A 437 -17.23 8.42 20.60
CA ASP A 437 -16.84 7.23 19.86
C ASP A 437 -15.33 7.18 19.61
N ALA A 438 -14.69 8.32 19.34
CA ALA A 438 -13.23 8.39 19.18
C ALA A 438 -12.48 8.04 20.47
N PHE A 439 -12.97 8.47 21.64
CA PHE A 439 -12.39 8.08 22.93
C PHE A 439 -12.56 6.57 23.22
N ARG A 440 -13.71 5.99 22.85
CA ARG A 440 -13.93 4.54 22.99
C ARG A 440 -12.96 3.76 22.11
N ARG A 441 -12.83 4.15 20.84
CA ARG A 441 -11.88 3.54 19.89
C ARG A 441 -10.43 3.66 20.35
N GLU A 442 -10.05 4.79 20.95
CA GLU A 442 -8.71 4.96 21.54
C GLU A 442 -8.43 3.92 22.64
N LYS A 443 -9.38 3.71 23.55
CA LYS A 443 -9.22 2.73 24.63
C LYS A 443 -9.18 1.30 24.13
N GLU A 444 -10.05 0.95 23.18
CA GLU A 444 -10.06 -0.37 22.54
C GLU A 444 -8.73 -0.64 21.84
N ARG A 445 -8.22 0.33 21.08
CA ARG A 445 -6.95 0.24 20.39
C ARG A 445 -5.78 0.02 21.35
N VAL A 446 -5.67 0.84 22.38
CA VAL A 446 -4.58 0.71 23.38
C VAL A 446 -4.66 -0.63 24.11
N ALA A 447 -5.86 -1.14 24.37
CA ALA A 447 -6.04 -2.47 24.97
C ALA A 447 -5.60 -3.59 24.01
N GLN A 448 -5.96 -3.50 22.72
CA GLN A 448 -5.54 -4.46 21.69
C GLN A 448 -4.02 -4.48 21.52
N ASP A 449 -3.37 -3.32 21.49
CA ASP A 449 -1.91 -3.22 21.36
C ASP A 449 -1.20 -3.85 22.57
N LYS A 450 -1.74 -3.62 23.78
CA LYS A 450 -1.23 -4.25 25.01
C LYS A 450 -1.44 -5.77 25.01
N ALA A 451 -2.58 -6.26 24.53
CA ALA A 451 -2.90 -7.68 24.50
C ALA A 451 -2.11 -8.46 23.43
N SER A 452 -1.90 -7.84 22.26
CA SER A 452 -1.11 -8.43 21.16
C SER A 452 0.40 -8.33 21.39
N GLY A 453 0.86 -7.54 22.36
CA GLY A 453 2.27 -7.23 22.51
C GLY A 453 2.84 -6.43 21.33
N PHE A 454 1.96 -5.91 20.46
CA PHE A 454 2.35 -5.20 19.27
C PHE A 454 3.10 -3.92 19.65
N SER A 455 4.38 -3.87 19.31
CA SER A 455 5.21 -2.69 19.52
C SER A 455 6.08 -2.44 18.30
N VAL A 456 5.89 -1.27 17.68
CA VAL A 456 6.84 -0.78 16.67
C VAL A 456 8.07 -0.28 17.43
N SER A 457 9.25 -0.80 17.10
CA SER A 457 10.48 -0.40 17.79
C SER A 457 10.71 1.10 17.66
N LEU A 458 11.23 1.75 18.72
CA LEU A 458 11.48 3.18 18.71
C LEU A 458 12.43 3.59 17.57
N LYS A 459 13.36 2.71 17.19
CA LYS A 459 14.24 2.90 16.02
C LYS A 459 13.44 3.02 14.73
N MET A 460 12.50 2.10 14.48
CA MET A 460 11.63 2.14 13.30
C MET A 460 10.71 3.37 13.32
N LYS A 461 10.14 3.72 14.48
CA LYS A 461 9.29 4.91 14.60
C LYS A 461 10.05 6.19 14.23
N ARG A 462 11.27 6.33 14.74
CA ARG A 462 12.15 7.48 14.43
C ARG A 462 12.58 7.50 12.97
N ALA A 463 12.93 6.34 12.40
CA ALA A 463 13.28 6.23 10.98
C ALA A 463 12.10 6.62 10.07
N ALA A 464 10.90 6.08 10.32
CA ALA A 464 9.69 6.39 9.55
C ALA A 464 9.32 7.88 9.62
N ALA A 465 9.44 8.49 10.80
CA ALA A 465 9.26 9.93 10.97
C ALA A 465 10.29 10.74 10.15
N ALA A 466 11.57 10.36 10.19
CA ALA A 466 12.65 11.06 9.50
C ALA A 466 12.61 10.92 7.95
N LEU A 467 12.24 9.73 7.43
CA LEU A 467 12.15 9.50 5.98
C LEU A 467 11.16 10.47 5.33
N CYS A 468 9.97 10.65 5.92
CA CYS A 468 8.93 11.54 5.40
C CYS A 468 9.34 13.02 5.38
N SER A 469 10.18 13.45 6.34
CA SER A 469 10.71 14.82 6.42
C SER A 469 11.73 15.12 5.31
N SER A 470 12.58 14.13 4.98
CA SER A 470 13.64 14.26 3.97
C SER A 470 13.10 14.44 2.54
N THR A 471 12.01 13.75 2.19
CA THR A 471 11.38 13.85 0.87
C THR A 471 10.83 15.26 0.62
N THR A 472 10.31 15.94 1.65
CA THR A 472 9.85 17.33 1.52
C THR A 472 10.98 18.35 1.41
N ALA A 473 12.13 18.12 2.06
CA ALA A 473 13.31 18.98 1.88
C ALA A 473 13.84 18.88 0.43
N ALA A 474 13.88 17.68 -0.14
CA ALA A 474 14.28 17.47 -1.53
C ALA A 474 13.28 18.09 -2.53
N VAL A 475 11.96 17.94 -2.31
CA VAL A 475 10.92 18.51 -3.18
C VAL A 475 10.82 20.03 -3.06
N SER A 476 11.01 20.60 -1.85
CA SER A 476 11.03 22.05 -1.65
C SER A 476 12.33 22.69 -2.18
N ALA A 477 13.47 22.01 -2.06
CA ALA A 477 14.72 22.39 -2.71
C ALA A 477 14.61 22.28 -4.25
N ALA A 478 13.92 21.27 -4.77
CA ALA A 478 13.65 21.12 -6.21
C ALA A 478 12.67 22.18 -6.73
N LYS A 479 11.63 22.55 -5.96
CA LYS A 479 10.74 23.70 -6.28
C LYS A 479 11.48 25.04 -6.23
N ARG A 480 12.37 25.24 -5.26
CA ARG A 480 13.26 26.42 -5.20
C ARG A 480 14.25 26.45 -6.37
N ARG A 481 14.86 25.32 -6.75
CA ARG A 481 15.73 25.20 -7.94
C ARG A 481 14.97 25.45 -9.24
N LYS A 482 13.74 24.92 -9.40
CA LYS A 482 12.88 25.21 -10.56
C LYS A 482 12.45 26.68 -10.62
N SER A 483 12.15 27.32 -9.47
CA SER A 483 11.85 28.76 -9.40
C SER A 483 13.07 29.64 -9.71
N PHE A 484 14.25 29.23 -9.25
CA PHE A 484 15.53 29.90 -9.52
C PHE A 484 15.93 29.78 -10.99
N ASN A 485 15.80 28.59 -11.60
CA ASN A 485 16.01 28.37 -13.03
C ASN A 485 14.98 29.12 -13.88
N LYS A 486 13.70 29.20 -13.48
CA LYS A 486 12.68 29.97 -14.21
C LYS A 486 13.02 31.47 -14.23
N LYS A 487 13.57 32.02 -13.14
CA LYS A 487 14.07 33.40 -13.07
C LYS A 487 15.34 33.63 -13.90
N GLN A 488 16.25 32.66 -14.00
CA GLN A 488 17.43 32.75 -14.89
C GLN A 488 17.04 32.62 -16.36
N VAL A 489 16.15 31.71 -16.72
CA VAL A 489 15.65 31.52 -18.09
C VAL A 489 14.92 32.78 -18.57
N LEU A 490 14.06 33.38 -17.75
CA LEU A 490 13.39 34.66 -18.07
C LEU A 490 14.38 35.83 -18.25
N ARG A 491 15.52 35.81 -17.57
CA ARG A 491 16.57 36.83 -17.70
C ARG A 491 17.42 36.62 -18.96
N VAL A 492 17.63 35.38 -19.37
CA VAL A 492 18.36 35.02 -20.60
C VAL A 492 17.50 35.27 -21.84
N THR A 493 16.20 34.97 -21.80
CA THR A 493 15.27 35.30 -22.91
C THR A 493 15.06 36.81 -23.07
N ALA A 494 15.03 37.58 -21.98
CA ALA A 494 14.95 39.05 -22.06
C ALA A 494 16.25 39.69 -22.62
N LEU A 495 17.40 39.04 -22.45
CA LEU A 495 18.68 39.48 -23.02
C LEU A 495 18.83 39.07 -24.49
N SER A 496 18.26 37.93 -24.93
CA SER A 496 18.29 37.55 -26.36
C SER A 496 17.34 38.41 -27.20
N GLU A 497 16.17 38.77 -26.68
CA GLU A 497 15.20 39.64 -27.38
C GLU A 497 15.73 41.08 -27.55
N SER A 498 16.59 41.56 -26.66
CA SER A 498 17.23 42.89 -26.77
C SER A 498 18.39 42.92 -27.77
N VAL A 499 18.98 41.78 -28.12
CA VAL A 499 20.08 41.69 -29.10
C VAL A 499 19.54 41.50 -30.52
N ASP A 500 18.44 40.76 -30.69
CA ASP A 500 17.79 40.56 -31.99
C ASP A 500 17.03 41.80 -32.50
N SER A 501 16.55 42.69 -31.62
CA SER A 501 15.93 43.96 -32.04
C SER A 501 16.93 45.00 -32.55
N GLY A 502 18.21 44.88 -32.18
CA GLY A 502 19.29 45.78 -32.61
C GLY A 502 19.94 45.40 -33.93
N ILE A 503 19.79 44.15 -34.38
CA ILE A 503 20.45 43.62 -35.58
C ILE A 503 19.52 43.65 -36.82
N ARG A 504 18.20 43.75 -36.64
CA ARG A 504 17.20 43.74 -37.74
C ARG A 504 16.83 45.09 -38.34
N THR A 505 17.46 46.21 -37.96
CA THR A 505 17.15 47.56 -38.52
C THR A 505 18.25 48.19 -39.38
N LYS A 506 19.27 47.44 -39.82
CA LYS A 506 20.37 47.99 -40.65
C LYS A 506 20.81 47.11 -41.82
N ILE A 507 19.86 46.51 -42.54
CA ILE A 507 20.15 45.87 -43.84
C ILE A 507 19.03 46.26 -44.82
N GLU A 508 19.10 47.48 -45.37
CA GLU A 508 18.55 47.87 -46.68
C GLU A 508 18.95 49.33 -46.98
N ALA A 509 20.09 49.52 -47.66
CA ALA A 509 20.40 50.61 -48.59
C ALA A 509 21.90 50.57 -48.99
N SER A 510 22.16 50.13 -50.22
CA SER A 510 23.44 50.19 -50.97
C SER A 510 23.78 51.65 -51.40
N PRO A 511 24.91 52.01 -52.07
CA PRO A 511 25.98 51.17 -52.65
C PRO A 511 27.45 51.68 -52.54
N ALA A 512 28.36 50.78 -52.91
CA ALA A 512 29.65 50.94 -53.61
C ALA A 512 30.62 52.10 -53.27
N ARG A 513 31.82 51.74 -52.75
CA ARG A 513 33.09 52.30 -53.24
C ARG A 513 34.30 51.42 -52.87
N GLU A 514 35.15 51.21 -53.86
CA GLU A 514 36.47 50.58 -53.78
C GLU A 514 37.39 51.26 -52.75
N ARG A 515 38.22 50.47 -52.05
CA ARG A 515 39.70 50.52 -52.16
C ARG A 515 40.40 49.69 -51.07
N LYS A 516 41.29 48.81 -51.56
CA LYS A 516 42.66 48.54 -51.10
C LYS A 516 42.91 48.36 -49.59
N GLY A 517 43.24 47.11 -49.24
CA GLY A 517 44.63 46.81 -48.91
C GLY A 517 44.97 46.39 -47.47
N LYS A 518 45.64 45.23 -47.42
CA LYS A 518 46.76 44.84 -46.53
C LYS A 518 46.42 44.43 -45.08
N PHE A 519 46.71 43.15 -44.77
CA PHE A 519 47.75 42.65 -43.81
C PHE A 519 47.35 42.85 -42.33
N SER A 520 47.60 42.00 -41.34
CA SER A 520 48.47 40.85 -41.08
C SER A 520 47.92 40.28 -39.74
N ILE A 521 47.62 38.98 -39.58
CA ILE A 521 48.45 37.96 -38.90
C ILE A 521 48.69 38.22 -37.39
N PHE A 522 48.18 37.27 -36.58
CA PHE A 522 48.68 36.67 -35.32
C PHE A 522 49.06 37.62 -34.15
N PHE A 523 48.76 37.31 -32.89
CA PHE A 523 48.86 36.04 -32.15
C PHE A 523 47.72 35.88 -31.14
#